data_AF-A0A0G1WU85-F1
#
_entry.id   AF-A0A0G1WU85-F1
#
_cell.length_a   1.000
_cell.length_b   1.000
_cell.length_c   1.000
_cell.angle_alpha   90.00
_cell.angle_beta   90.00
_cell.angle_gamma   90.00
#
_symmetry.space_group_name_H-M   'P 1'
#
loop_
_entity.id
_entity.type
_entity.pdbx_description
1 polymer ?
#
loop_
_entity_poly.entity_id
_entity_poly.type
_entity_poly.pdbx_seq_one_letter_code
_entity_poly.pdbx_strand_id
1 'polypeptide(L)' 'MYDNKPENDLKQLMQLAKNGDTEAFGRLYELYFTPVYRYIYLRTKNKEEAEDLSQAVFVKVFKSIGAFREL' A
#
# COMPACT_ATOMS: atom_id res chain seq x y z
N MET A 1 -5.14 16.34 -24.10
CA MET A 1 -3.97 16.22 -23.19
C MET A 1 -4.40 16.08 -21.73
N TYR A 2 -5.58 15.51 -21.47
CA TYR A 2 -6.10 15.23 -20.12
C TYR A 2 -6.68 13.83 -20.17
N ASP A 3 -5.93 12.80 -19.74
CA ASP A 3 -6.54 11.48 -19.48
C ASP A 3 -5.68 10.52 -18.64
N ASN A 4 -4.78 11.02 -17.78
CA ASN A 4 -4.29 10.18 -16.69
C ASN A 4 -5.34 10.20 -15.58
N LYS A 5 -6.34 9.34 -15.72
CA LYS A 5 -7.23 9.02 -14.61
C LYS A 5 -6.38 8.49 -13.45
N PRO A 6 -6.60 8.90 -12.20
CA PRO A 6 -5.83 8.44 -11.04
C PRO A 6 -5.84 6.91 -10.87
N GLU A 7 -6.88 6.23 -11.39
CA GLU A 7 -6.95 4.77 -11.49
C GLU A 7 -5.92 4.14 -12.45
N ASN A 8 -5.53 4.84 -13.52
CA ASN A 8 -4.46 4.41 -14.42
C ASN A 8 -3.09 4.53 -13.74
N ASP A 9 -2.86 5.62 -13.01
CA ASP A 9 -1.61 5.83 -12.26
C ASP A 9 -1.46 4.77 -11.16
N LEU A 10 -2.52 4.43 -10.43
CA LEU A 10 -2.49 3.39 -9.41
C LEU A 10 -2.18 2.01 -9.98
N LYS A 11 -2.82 1.63 -11.09
CA LYS A 11 -2.54 0.36 -11.78
C LYS A 11 -1.10 0.29 -12.25
N GLN A 12 -0.57 1.38 -12.81
CA GLN A 12 0.83 1.45 -13.22
C GLN A 12 1.78 1.29 -12.02
N LEU A 13 1.54 2.00 -10.91
CA LEU A 13 2.33 1.84 -9.69
C LEU A 13 2.30 0.40 -9.18
N MET A 14 1.13 -0.25 -9.20
CA MET A 14 1.00 -1.66 -8.80
C MET A 14 1.83 -2.60 -9.68
N GLN A 15 1.80 -2.39 -11.00
CA GLN A 15 2.57 -3.22 -11.95
C GLN A 15 4.09 -3.00 -11.81
N LEU A 16 4.53 -1.76 -11.65
CA LEU A 16 5.93 -1.44 -11.39
C LEU A 16 6.39 -2.08 -10.09
N ALA A 17 5.62 -1.93 -9.01
CA ALA A 17 5.96 -2.51 -7.70
C ALA A 17 5.98 -4.05 -7.73
N LYS A 18 5.06 -4.70 -8.46
CA LYS A 18 5.10 -6.14 -8.73
C LYS A 18 6.39 -6.60 -9.40
N ASN A 19 6.95 -5.77 -10.28
CA ASN A 19 8.19 -6.04 -10.99
C ASN A 19 9.45 -5.65 -10.19
N GLY A 20 9.31 -5.25 -8.92
CA GLY A 20 10.41 -4.95 -8.03
C GLY A 20 10.80 -3.47 -7.95
N ASP A 21 10.01 -2.57 -8.54
CA ASP A 21 10.23 -1.12 -8.41
C ASP A 21 9.89 -0.65 -6.98
N THR A 22 10.93 -0.33 -6.21
CA THR A 22 10.82 0.09 -4.82
C THR A 22 10.27 1.51 -4.66
N GLU A 23 10.46 2.37 -5.66
CA GLU A 23 9.90 3.73 -5.65
C GLU A 23 8.39 3.67 -5.88
N ALA A 24 7.95 2.86 -6.83
CA ALA A 24 6.53 2.60 -7.07
C ALA A 24 5.86 2.00 -5.83
N PHE A 25 6.53 1.07 -5.12
CA PHE A 25 6.05 0.58 -3.83
C PHE A 25 5.96 1.70 -2.78
N GLY A 26 6.97 2.58 -2.70
CA GLY A 26 6.98 3.73 -1.80
C GLY A 26 5.77 4.64 -2.02
N ARG A 27 5.39 4.90 -3.28
CA ARG A 27 4.18 5.66 -3.62
C ARG A 27 2.90 4.96 -3.17
N LEU A 28 2.80 3.65 -3.37
CA LEU A 28 1.66 2.86 -2.86
C LEU A 28 1.59 2.94 -1.33
N TYR A 29 2.73 2.86 -0.64
CA TYR A 29 2.79 3.02 0.81
C TYR A 29 2.28 4.41 1.25
N GLU A 30 2.73 5.50 0.62
CA GLU A 30 2.25 6.86 0.93
C GLU A 30 0.74 6.99 0.78
N LEU A 31 0.17 6.41 -0.28
CA LEU A 31 -1.27 6.44 -0.56
C LEU A 31 -2.08 5.63 0.47
N TYR A 32 -1.59 4.47 0.89
CA TYR A 32 -2.35 3.53 1.71
C TYR A 32 -2.04 3.55 3.20
N PHE A 33 -0.91 4.12 3.63
CA PHE A 33 -0.52 4.09 5.05
C PHE A 33 -1.57 4.75 5.94
N THR A 34 -1.96 5.99 5.63
CA THR A 34 -2.94 6.73 6.43
C THR A 34 -4.29 6.02 6.56
N PRO A 35 -4.95 5.55 5.47
CA PRO A 35 -6.23 4.86 5.60
C PRO A 35 -6.10 3.51 6.33
N VAL A 36 -5.03 2.74 6.11
CA VAL A 36 -4.78 1.47 6.82
C VAL A 36 -4.55 1.72 8.31
N TYR A 37 -3.69 2.67 8.66
CA TYR A 37 -3.42 3.06 10.04
C TYR A 37 -4.70 3.52 10.75
N ARG A 38 -5.47 4.43 10.13
CA ARG A 38 -6.74 4.89 10.68
C ARG A 38 -7.73 3.76 10.89
N TYR A 39 -7.85 2.87 9.90
CA TYR A 39 -8.69 1.68 10.00
C TYR A 39 -8.28 0.90 11.27
N ILE A 40 -7.00 0.56 11.44
CA ILE A 40 -6.49 -0.21 12.59
C ILE A 40 -6.72 0.52 13.91
N TYR A 41 -6.30 1.77 14.00
CA TYR A 41 -6.44 2.60 15.18
C TYR A 41 -7.91 2.73 15.63
N LEU A 42 -8.86 2.83 14.70
CA LEU A 42 -10.27 2.91 15.04
C LEU A 42 -10.79 1.68 15.81
N ARG A 43 -10.14 0.52 15.68
CA ARG A 43 -10.52 -0.73 16.37
C ARG A 43 -9.69 -1.02 17.61
N THR A 44 -8.40 -0.75 17.56
CA THR A 44 -7.52 -0.99 18.72
C THR A 44 -7.67 0.12 19.76
N LYS A 45 -7.96 1.36 19.31
CA LYS A 45 -7.90 2.59 20.12
C LYS A 45 -6.55 2.78 20.82
N ASN A 46 -5.52 2.07 20.38
CA ASN A 46 -4.18 2.07 20.92
C ASN A 46 -3.21 2.49 19.80
N LYS A 47 -2.42 3.53 20.07
CA LYS A 47 -1.48 4.10 19.10
C LYS A 47 -0.35 3.12 18.78
N GLU A 48 0.30 2.55 19.80
CA GLU A 48 1.45 1.64 19.63
C GLU A 48 1.03 0.38 18.89
N GLU A 49 -0.08 -0.23 19.31
CA GLU A 49 -0.62 -1.42 18.64
C GLU A 49 -1.02 -1.12 17.18
N ALA A 50 -1.55 0.07 16.90
CA ALA A 50 -1.88 0.47 15.55
C ALA A 50 -0.65 0.68 14.67
N GLU A 51 0.43 1.23 15.23
CA GLU A 51 1.71 1.40 14.53
C GLU A 51 2.32 0.03 14.19
N ASP A 52 2.42 -0.88 15.17
CA ASP A 52 2.97 -2.22 14.99
C ASP A 52 2.20 -3.04 13.96
N LEU A 53 0.86 -3.07 14.06
CA LEU A 53 0.02 -3.79 13.12
C LEU A 53 0.10 -3.21 11.71
N SER A 54 0.18 -1.88 11.57
CA SER A 54 0.35 -1.23 10.27
C SER A 54 1.67 -1.64 9.64
N GLN A 55 2.77 -1.61 10.39
CA GLN A 55 4.07 -2.06 9.91
C GLN A 55 4.02 -3.54 9.45
N ALA A 56 3.43 -4.43 10.25
CA ALA A 56 3.29 -5.83 9.90
C ALA A 56 2.50 -6.05 8.59
N VAL A 57 1.44 -5.28 8.38
CA VAL A 57 0.66 -5.30 7.13
C VAL A 57 1.54 -4.92 5.95
N PHE A 58 2.24 -3.77 5.99
CA PHE A 58 3.03 -3.31 4.86
C PHE A 58 4.26 -4.19 4.59
N VAL A 59 4.89 -4.76 5.62
CA VAL A 59 5.96 -5.77 5.45
C VAL A 59 5.42 -7.00 4.72
N LYS A 60 4.21 -7.47 5.08
CA LYS A 60 3.59 -8.62 4.40
C LYS A 60 3.25 -8.29 2.95
N VAL A 61 2.72 -7.09 2.69
CA VAL A 61 2.43 -6.62 1.32
C VAL A 61 3.72 -6.55 0.52
N PHE A 62 4.79 -5.93 1.04
CA PHE A 62 6.09 -5.86 0.37
C PHE A 62 6.64 -7.24 0.00
N LYS A 63 6.57 -8.20 0.92
CA LYS A 63 7.05 -9.58 0.69
C LYS A 63 6.21 -10.38 -0.31
N SER A 64 4.95 -10.00 -0.52
CA SER A 64 4.00 -10.77 -1.35
C SER A 64 3.61 -10.09 -2.66
N ILE A 65 3.93 -8.80 -2.84
CA ILE A 65 3.44 -8.00 -3.96
C ILE A 65 3.82 -8.60 -5.32
N GLY A 66 5.05 -9.11 -5.48
CA GLY A 66 5.47 -9.75 -6.74
C GLY A 66 4.75 -11.07 -7.08
N ALA A 67 4.14 -11.73 -6.09
CA ALA A 67 3.34 -12.94 -6.29
C ALA A 67 1.84 -12.65 -6.43
N PHE A 68 1.43 -11.39 -6.27
CA PHE A 68 0.03 -10.99 -6.28
C PHE A 68 -0.57 -11.10 -7.68
N ARG A 69 -1.60 -11.94 -7.84
CA ARG A 69 -2.39 -12.05 -9.07
C ARG A 69 -3.68 -11.25 -8.88
N GLU A 70 -3.98 -10.35 -9.82
CA GLU A 70 -5.29 -9.68 -9.86
C GLU A 70 -6.37 -10.73 -10.16
N LEU A 71 -7.52 -10.63 -9.47
CA LEU A 71 -8.71 -11.46 -9.68
C LEU A 71 -9.60 -10.88 -10.77
#